data_AF-A0A0F5K2R5-F1
#
_entry.id   AF-A0A0F5K2R5-F1
#
_cell.length_a   1.000
_cell.length_b   1.000
_cell.length_c   1.000
_cell.angle_alpha   90.00
_cell.angle_beta   90.00
_cell.angle_gamma   90.00
#
_symmetry.space_group_name_H-M   'P 1'
#
loop_
_entity.id
_entity.type
_entity.pdbx_description
1 polymer ?
#
loop_
_entity_poly.entity_id
_entity_poly.type
_entity_poly.pdbx_seq_one_letter_code
_entity_poly.pdbx_strand_id
1 'polypeptide(L)'
;MTRYQQLLKDYALLVGLEPAADLVLNQELRALGLSIGLSAEGDKDKGNVVLFTSLGQLDPQLPKDRLLLLMLEANALWAGTGGCTLGVQSGTGAVLLCVRVPLAGCDAGSLAVTIDAFIDVAVLWREIVQGRHTVNLPAINV
;
A
#
# COMPACT_ATOMS: atom_id res chain seq x y z
N MET A 1 3.60 21.80 14.45
CA MET A 1 3.03 20.58 13.85
C MET A 1 3.18 20.72 12.35
N THR A 2 3.76 19.74 11.65
CA THR A 2 3.97 19.83 10.19
C THR A 2 2.66 19.60 9.45
N ARG A 3 2.60 19.97 8.15
CA ARG A 3 1.41 19.68 7.32
C ARG A 3 1.07 18.20 7.31
N TYR A 4 2.08 17.33 7.24
CA TYR A 4 1.88 15.87 7.33
C TYR A 4 1.21 15.45 8.64
N GLN A 5 1.70 15.93 9.79
CA GLN A 5 1.09 15.60 11.09
C GLN A 5 -0.34 16.13 11.21
N GLN A 6 -0.61 17.32 10.66
CA GLN A 6 -1.96 17.88 10.60
C GLN A 6 -2.90 17.03 9.74
N LEU A 7 -2.44 16.60 8.56
CA LEU A 7 -3.19 15.71 7.69
C LEU A 7 -3.57 14.40 8.39
N LEU A 8 -2.63 13.77 9.10
CA LEU A 8 -2.92 12.53 9.85
C LEU A 8 -3.96 12.76 10.95
N LYS A 9 -3.86 13.88 11.68
CA LYS A 9 -4.83 14.23 12.71
C LYS A 9 -6.22 14.46 12.11
N ASP A 10 -6.31 15.22 11.02
CA ASP A 10 -7.58 15.55 10.37
C ASP A 10 -8.23 14.30 9.77
N TYR A 11 -7.43 13.41 9.18
CA TYR A 11 -7.90 12.10 8.72
C TYR A 11 -8.44 11.25 9.88
N ALA A 12 -7.70 11.13 11.00
CA ALA A 12 -8.16 10.36 12.14
C ALA A 12 -9.51 10.85 12.68
N LEU A 13 -9.69 12.17 12.79
CA LEU A 13 -10.96 12.77 13.18
C LEU A 13 -12.07 12.49 12.16
N LEU A 14 -11.78 12.59 10.86
CA LEU A 14 -12.74 12.34 9.78
C LEU A 14 -13.29 10.90 9.83
N VAL A 15 -12.43 9.92 10.07
CA VAL A 15 -12.82 8.49 10.08
C VAL A 15 -13.20 7.97 11.49
N GLY A 16 -13.18 8.84 12.50
CA GLY A 16 -13.57 8.49 13.87
C GLY A 16 -12.54 7.63 14.63
N LEU A 17 -11.26 7.74 14.28
CA LEU A 17 -10.16 7.10 15.01
C LEU A 17 -9.79 7.94 16.24
N GLU A 18 -10.07 7.41 17.43
CA GLU A 18 -9.79 8.09 18.70
C GLU A 18 -8.81 7.26 19.58
N PRO A 19 -7.84 7.91 20.25
CA PRO A 19 -7.52 9.34 20.13
C PRO A 19 -6.78 9.64 18.82
N ALA A 20 -7.14 10.73 18.13
CA ALA A 20 -6.48 11.12 16.87
C ALA A 20 -4.94 11.29 16.99
N ALA A 21 -4.45 11.57 18.21
CA ALA A 21 -3.02 11.65 18.52
C ALA A 21 -2.27 10.33 18.30
N ASP A 22 -2.93 9.18 18.44
CA ASP A 22 -2.29 7.86 18.28
C ASP A 22 -1.87 7.62 16.83
N LEU A 23 -2.67 8.05 15.85
CA LEU A 23 -2.27 7.94 14.45
C LEU A 23 -1.08 8.84 14.13
N VAL A 24 -1.03 10.05 14.68
CA VAL A 24 0.10 10.96 14.49
C VAL A 24 1.39 10.39 15.08
N LEU A 25 1.29 9.68 16.22
CA LEU A 25 2.41 9.06 16.91
C LEU A 25 2.88 7.78 16.21
N ASN A 26 1.96 6.85 15.96
CA ASN A 26 2.26 5.51 15.46
C ASN A 26 2.45 5.48 13.95
N GLN A 27 1.79 6.40 13.23
CA GLN A 27 1.78 6.47 11.77
C GLN A 27 1.46 5.12 11.12
N GLU A 28 0.55 4.38 11.73
CA GLU A 28 0.13 3.05 11.31
C GLU A 28 -1.39 2.94 11.44
N LEU A 29 -2.02 2.34 10.44
CA LEU A 29 -3.42 1.95 10.44
C LEU A 29 -3.55 0.44 10.37
N ARG A 30 -4.62 -0.10 10.96
CA ARG A 30 -4.96 -1.52 10.88
C ARG A 30 -6.34 -1.69 10.29
N ALA A 31 -6.43 -2.42 9.18
CA ALA A 31 -7.69 -2.69 8.48
C ALA A 31 -7.60 -4.05 7.79
N LEU A 32 -8.65 -4.88 7.88
CA LEU A 32 -8.76 -6.18 7.19
C LEU A 32 -7.51 -7.10 7.37
N GLY A 33 -6.91 -7.06 8.56
CA GLY A 33 -5.69 -7.83 8.89
C GLY A 33 -4.40 -7.30 8.24
N LEU A 34 -4.43 -6.11 7.63
CA LEU A 34 -3.25 -5.40 7.13
C LEU A 34 -2.75 -4.40 8.18
N SER A 35 -1.43 -4.24 8.25
CA SER A 35 -0.75 -3.14 8.94
C SER A 35 -0.25 -2.16 7.88
N ILE A 36 -0.84 -0.97 7.83
CA ILE A 36 -0.56 0.04 6.80
C ILE A 36 0.28 1.13 7.45
N GLY A 37 1.55 1.19 7.08
CA GLY A 37 2.43 2.27 7.49
C GLY A 37 2.17 3.51 6.65
N LEU A 38 2.20 4.66 7.31
CA LEU A 38 2.21 5.99 6.71
C LEU A 38 3.56 6.63 6.99
N SER A 39 4.16 7.27 6.01
CA SER A 39 5.37 8.07 6.24
C SER A 39 5.40 9.31 5.35
N ALA A 40 6.10 10.34 5.83
CA ALA A 40 6.45 11.49 5.00
C ALA A 40 7.75 11.18 4.23
N GLU A 41 7.72 11.34 2.91
CA GLU A 41 8.91 11.28 2.05
C GLU A 41 9.27 12.69 1.56
N GLY A 42 10.53 13.07 1.75
CA GLY A 42 11.03 14.39 1.38
C GLY A 42 10.66 15.47 2.41
N ASP A 43 10.26 16.64 1.91
CA ASP A 43 9.90 17.77 2.76
C ASP A 43 8.57 17.53 3.50
N LYS A 44 8.49 17.88 4.79
CA LYS A 44 7.33 17.57 5.63
C LYS A 44 6.09 18.45 5.36
N ASP A 45 6.23 19.47 4.50
CA ASP A 45 5.17 20.38 4.09
C ASP A 45 4.88 20.35 2.58
N LYS A 46 5.83 19.88 1.76
CA LYS A 46 5.74 19.85 0.28
C LYS A 46 6.09 18.50 -0.36
N GLY A 47 6.49 17.50 0.43
CA GLY A 47 6.87 16.18 -0.03
C GLY A 47 5.68 15.28 -0.36
N ASN A 48 5.81 13.99 -0.08
CA ASN A 48 4.76 13.00 -0.31
C ASN A 48 4.34 12.31 0.99
N VAL A 49 3.09 11.84 1.02
CA VAL A 49 2.64 10.77 1.91
C VAL A 49 2.90 9.45 1.21
N VAL A 50 3.62 8.56 1.87
CA VAL A 50 3.81 7.18 1.45
C VAL A 50 2.87 6.31 2.26
N LEU A 51 2.07 5.49 1.58
CA LEU A 51 1.38 4.36 2.21
C LEU A 51 2.12 3.08 1.82
N PHE A 52 2.33 2.19 2.77
CA PHE A 52 2.95 0.90 2.49
C PHE A 52 2.43 -0.20 3.41
N THR A 53 2.40 -1.43 2.91
CA THR A 53 2.07 -2.61 3.70
C THR A 53 2.82 -3.83 3.20
N SER A 54 3.08 -4.77 4.12
CA SER A 54 3.60 -6.09 3.76
C SER A 54 2.44 -7.02 3.43
N LEU A 55 2.54 -7.68 2.28
CA LEU A 55 1.61 -8.71 1.83
C LEU A 55 2.07 -10.12 2.25
N GLY A 56 3.18 -10.21 2.98
CA GLY A 56 3.81 -11.46 3.41
C GLY A 56 4.77 -12.04 2.37
N GLN A 57 5.22 -13.26 2.60
CA GLN A 57 6.08 -13.98 1.66
C GLN A 57 5.24 -14.66 0.58
N LEU A 58 5.87 -14.90 -0.57
CA LEU A 58 5.29 -15.68 -1.66
C LEU A 58 5.01 -17.10 -1.14
N ASP A 59 3.81 -17.63 -1.43
CA ASP A 59 3.52 -19.03 -1.17
C ASP A 59 4.55 -19.92 -1.90
N PRO A 60 5.25 -20.83 -1.21
CA PRO A 60 6.29 -21.67 -1.81
C PRO A 60 5.76 -22.65 -2.88
N GLN A 61 4.45 -22.89 -2.93
CA GLN A 61 3.82 -23.74 -3.96
C GLN A 61 3.52 -22.99 -5.26
N LEU A 62 3.58 -21.65 -5.25
CA LEU A 62 3.36 -20.86 -6.46
C LEU A 62 4.62 -20.87 -7.35
N PRO A 63 4.46 -20.88 -8.69
CA PRO A 63 5.57 -20.70 -9.61
C PRO A 63 6.13 -19.27 -9.46
N LYS A 64 7.19 -19.14 -8.65
CA LYS A 64 7.80 -17.86 -8.25
C LYS A 64 8.06 -16.92 -9.42
N ASP A 65 8.70 -17.41 -10.48
CA ASP A 65 9.07 -16.58 -11.64
C ASP A 65 7.82 -16.01 -12.34
N ARG A 66 6.72 -16.77 -12.35
CA ARG A 66 5.47 -16.32 -12.97
C ARG A 66 4.76 -15.29 -12.10
N LEU A 67 4.77 -15.46 -10.78
CA LEU A 67 4.23 -14.46 -9.86
C LEU A 67 5.03 -13.15 -9.92
N LEU A 68 6.36 -13.22 -9.97
CA LEU A 68 7.21 -12.03 -10.11
C LEU A 68 6.96 -11.31 -11.44
N LEU A 69 6.83 -12.05 -12.55
CA LEU A 69 6.48 -11.45 -13.82
C LEU A 69 5.08 -10.81 -13.79
N LEU A 70 4.09 -11.46 -13.17
CA LEU A 70 2.76 -10.88 -12.98
C LEU A 70 2.81 -9.56 -12.19
N MET A 71 3.63 -9.49 -11.13
CA MET A 71 3.80 -8.25 -10.36
C MET A 71 4.41 -7.14 -11.22
N LEU A 72 5.36 -7.47 -12.11
CA LEU A 72 5.93 -6.51 -13.06
C LEU A 72 4.92 -6.06 -14.12
N GLU A 73 4.14 -6.99 -14.67
CA GLU A 73 3.04 -6.70 -15.61
C GLU A 73 1.99 -5.79 -14.96
N ALA A 74 1.63 -6.06 -13.70
CA ALA A 74 0.67 -5.24 -12.95
C ALA A 74 1.17 -3.83 -12.65
N ASN A 75 2.48 -3.69 -12.37
CA ASN A 75 3.14 -2.40 -12.20
C ASN A 75 3.22 -1.63 -13.54
N ALA A 76 3.19 -2.29 -14.69
CA ALA A 76 3.27 -1.64 -15.99
C ALA A 76 2.06 -0.73 -16.19
N LEU A 77 2.31 0.58 -16.26
CA LEU A 77 1.29 1.63 -16.30
C LEU A 77 0.25 1.50 -15.16
N TRP A 78 0.66 0.86 -14.05
CA TRP A 78 -0.18 0.58 -12.88
C TRP A 78 -1.50 -0.14 -13.20
N ALA A 79 -1.53 -0.89 -14.31
CA ALA A 79 -2.74 -1.50 -14.84
C ALA A 79 -3.38 -2.50 -13.86
N GLY A 80 -2.57 -3.19 -13.04
CA GLY A 80 -3.03 -4.15 -12.04
C GLY A 80 -2.96 -3.66 -10.60
N THR A 81 -2.52 -2.42 -10.36
CA THR A 81 -2.23 -1.90 -9.02
C THR A 81 -2.90 -0.57 -8.69
N GLY A 82 -3.62 0.05 -9.63
CA GLY A 82 -4.40 1.26 -9.37
C GLY A 82 -3.57 2.45 -8.87
N GLY A 83 -2.32 2.55 -9.34
CA GLY A 83 -1.34 3.58 -8.92
C GLY A 83 -0.34 3.11 -7.87
N CYS A 84 -0.55 1.94 -7.26
CA CYS A 84 0.40 1.35 -6.30
C CYS A 84 1.56 0.64 -7.02
N THR A 85 2.63 0.34 -6.29
CA THR A 85 3.77 -0.43 -6.80
C THR A 85 4.02 -1.63 -5.92
N LEU A 86 4.13 -2.80 -6.55
CA LEU A 86 4.53 -4.04 -5.92
C LEU A 86 6.05 -4.20 -5.98
N GLY A 87 6.65 -4.65 -4.89
CA GLY A 87 8.08 -4.95 -4.83
C GLY A 87 8.38 -6.08 -3.86
N VAL A 88 9.58 -6.65 -3.95
CA VAL A 88 10.07 -7.63 -2.99
C VAL A 88 11.12 -6.96 -2.10
N GLN A 89 10.90 -7.00 -0.79
CA GLN A 89 11.83 -6.46 0.19
C GLN A 89 13.10 -7.31 0.25
N SER A 90 14.25 -6.66 0.08
CA SER A 90 15.55 -7.31 0.24
C SER A 90 15.72 -7.86 1.67
N GLY A 91 16.37 -9.00 1.79
CA GLY A 91 16.65 -9.68 3.06
C GLY A 91 15.49 -10.52 3.61
N THR A 92 14.25 -10.04 3.54
CA THR A 92 13.07 -10.78 4.06
C THR A 92 12.33 -11.58 2.99
N GLY A 93 12.42 -11.16 1.72
CA GLY A 93 11.66 -11.74 0.62
C GLY A 93 10.16 -11.46 0.69
N ALA A 94 9.71 -10.59 1.61
CA ALA A 94 8.31 -10.21 1.71
C ALA A 94 7.91 -9.32 0.52
N VAL A 95 6.70 -9.53 -0.01
CA VAL A 95 6.10 -8.63 -0.98
C VAL A 95 5.57 -7.40 -0.27
N LEU A 96 5.88 -6.23 -0.79
CA LEU A 96 5.37 -4.94 -0.34
C LEU A 96 4.47 -4.34 -1.41
N LEU A 97 3.41 -3.68 -0.95
CA LEU A 97 2.64 -2.74 -1.74
C LEU A 97 2.92 -1.33 -1.23
N CYS A 98 3.23 -0.39 -2.12
CA CYS A 98 3.48 1.00 -1.78
C CYS A 98 2.74 1.95 -2.72
N VAL A 99 2.32 3.11 -2.23
CA VAL A 99 1.90 4.23 -3.09
C VAL A 99 2.43 5.54 -2.52
N ARG A 100 2.64 6.52 -3.39
CA ARG A 100 3.09 7.87 -3.05
C ARG A 100 2.06 8.88 -3.52
N VAL A 101 1.61 9.73 -2.61
CA VAL A 101 0.65 10.81 -2.90
C VAL A 101 1.28 12.15 -2.54
N PRO A 102 1.24 13.15 -3.42
CA PRO A 102 1.72 14.49 -3.11
C PRO A 102 1.02 15.05 -1.87
N LEU A 103 1.79 15.55 -0.90
CA LEU A 103 1.24 16.20 0.29
C LEU A 103 0.60 17.56 -0.06
N ALA A 104 1.08 18.19 -1.14
CA ALA A 104 0.46 19.36 -1.72
C ALA A 104 -0.91 18.99 -2.33
N GLY A 105 -1.97 19.62 -1.84
CA GLY A 105 -3.34 19.34 -2.30
C GLY A 105 -4.01 18.11 -1.68
N CYS A 106 -3.27 17.29 -0.92
CA CYS A 106 -3.87 16.21 -0.12
C CYS A 106 -4.49 16.78 1.16
N ASP A 107 -5.74 16.41 1.39
CA ASP A 107 -6.56 16.70 2.57
C ASP A 107 -7.10 15.38 3.18
N ALA A 108 -7.81 15.47 4.30
CA ALA A 108 -8.30 14.29 5.01
C ALA A 108 -9.22 13.40 4.14
N GLY A 109 -10.07 14.01 3.30
CA GLY A 109 -11.02 13.28 2.46
C GLY A 109 -10.34 12.54 1.31
N SER A 110 -9.46 13.22 0.59
CA SER A 110 -8.64 12.60 -0.46
C SER A 110 -7.70 11.53 0.09
N LEU A 111 -7.15 11.71 1.30
CA LEU A 111 -6.38 10.66 1.97
C LEU A 111 -7.24 9.44 2.32
N ALA A 112 -8.47 9.64 2.79
CA ALA A 112 -9.39 8.53 3.07
C ALA A 112 -9.70 7.70 1.82
N VAL A 113 -10.06 8.37 0.70
CA VAL A 113 -10.27 7.69 -0.59
C VAL A 113 -9.02 6.94 -1.05
N THR A 114 -7.84 7.53 -0.85
CA THR A 114 -6.56 6.88 -1.18
C THR A 114 -6.33 5.63 -0.34
N ILE A 115 -6.57 5.70 0.97
CA ILE A 115 -6.38 4.58 1.89
C ILE A 115 -7.35 3.43 1.57
N ASP A 116 -8.62 3.73 1.30
CA ASP A 116 -9.61 2.72 0.91
C ASP A 116 -9.18 2.02 -0.39
N ALA A 117 -8.83 2.77 -1.44
CA ALA A 117 -8.34 2.21 -2.69
C ALA A 117 -7.04 1.40 -2.50
N PHE A 118 -6.15 1.85 -1.61
CA PHE A 118 -4.93 1.13 -1.27
C PHE A 118 -5.23 -0.20 -0.56
N ILE A 119 -6.21 -0.21 0.36
CA ILE A 119 -6.65 -1.42 1.07
C ILE A 119 -7.21 -2.44 0.09
N ASP A 120 -8.07 -2.02 -0.85
CA ASP A 120 -8.66 -2.92 -1.84
C ASP A 120 -7.58 -3.63 -2.68
N VAL A 121 -6.60 -2.87 -3.16
CA VAL A 121 -5.45 -3.42 -3.91
C VAL A 121 -4.62 -4.33 -3.01
N ALA A 122 -4.34 -3.93 -1.76
CA ALA A 122 -3.54 -4.72 -0.83
C ALA A 122 -4.22 -6.05 -0.48
N VAL A 123 -5.53 -6.07 -0.25
CA VAL A 123 -6.28 -7.30 0.03
C VAL A 123 -6.21 -8.24 -1.15
N LEU A 124 -6.51 -7.76 -2.37
CA LEU A 124 -6.44 -8.58 -3.59
C LEU A 124 -5.04 -9.19 -3.76
N TRP A 125 -4.00 -8.36 -3.70
CA TRP A 125 -2.64 -8.84 -3.92
C TRP A 125 -2.12 -9.74 -2.81
N ARG A 126 -2.58 -9.55 -1.56
CA ARG A 126 -2.28 -10.49 -0.47
C ARG A 126 -2.83 -11.88 -0.78
N GLU A 127 -4.06 -11.98 -1.29
CA GLU A 127 -4.65 -13.28 -1.66
C GLU A 127 -3.87 -13.95 -2.82
N ILE A 128 -3.43 -13.17 -3.80
CA ILE A 128 -2.63 -13.67 -4.94
C ILE A 128 -1.25 -14.13 -4.47
N VAL A 129 -0.53 -13.30 -3.70
CA VAL A 129 0.82 -13.60 -3.18
C VAL A 129 0.81 -14.85 -2.29
N GLN A 130 -0.27 -15.06 -1.55
CA GLN A 130 -0.43 -16.17 -0.62
C GLN A 130 -1.17 -17.37 -1.24
N GLY A 131 -1.33 -17.41 -2.56
CA GLY A 131 -1.87 -18.58 -3.28
C GLY A 131 -3.36 -18.86 -3.06
N ARG A 132 -4.09 -17.95 -2.43
CA ARG A 132 -5.53 -18.09 -2.14
C ARG A 132 -6.43 -17.58 -3.25
N HIS A 133 -5.87 -16.85 -4.21
CA HIS A 133 -6.57 -16.40 -5.40
C HIS A 133 -5.78 -16.73 -6.67
N THR A 134 -6.40 -17.49 -7.58
CA THR A 134 -5.78 -17.86 -8.84
C THR A 134 -6.04 -16.79 -9.89
N VAL A 135 -4.98 -16.09 -10.30
CA VAL A 135 -5.02 -15.27 -11.52
C VAL A 135 -4.74 -16.21 -12.70
N ASN A 136 -5.64 -16.24 -13.69
CA ASN A 136 -5.36 -16.92 -14.96
C ASN A 136 -4.25 -16.16 -15.68
N LEU A 137 -3.03 -16.64 -15.46
CA LEU A 137 -1.84 -16.11 -16.07
C LEU A 137 -1.81 -16.55 -17.54
N PRO A 138 -1.81 -15.63 -18.53
CA PRO A 138 -1.70 -16.04 -19.93
C PRO A 138 -0.45 -16.90 -20.13
N ALA A 139 -0.54 -17.96 -20.94
CA ALA A 139 0.62 -18.81 -21.21
C ALA A 139 1.75 -17.97 -21.82
N ILE A 140 2.95 -18.04 -21.23
CA ILE A 140 4.14 -17.50 -21.87
C ILE A 140 4.59 -18.57 -22.86
N ASN A 141 4.30 -18.36 -24.14
CA ASN A 141 4.96 -19.13 -25.19
C ASN A 141 6.38 -18.55 -25.31
N VAL A 142 7.36 -19.22 -24.70
CA VAL A 142 8.79 -18.97 -24.93
C VAL A 142 9.22 -19.73 -26.18
#